data_AF-A0A661EEG2-F1
#
_entry.id   AF-A0A661EEG2-F1
#
_cell.length_a   1.000
_cell.length_b   1.000
_cell.length_c   1.000
_cell.angle_alpha   90.00
_cell.angle_beta   90.00
_cell.angle_gamma   90.00
#
_symmetry.space_group_name_H-M   'P 1'
#
loop_
_entity.id
_entity.type
_entity.pdbx_description
1 polymer ?
#
loop_
_entity_poly.entity_id
_entity_poly.type
_entity_poly.pdbx_seq_one_letter_code
_entity_poly.pdbx_strand_id
1 'polypeptide(L)'
;MKNIKINTKIYTIRNNQVMLDRDLAEIYRVETRVFNQAVKRNIDRFPPEFMFQLNKDELEIWMSQIVISNKEKMGIRKMPYAFTEQGVAMLSAILKSRVAIKVSDEFKKL
;
A
#
# COMPACT_ATOMS: atom_id res chain seq x y z
N MET A 1 -21.86 6.60 -2.03
CA MET A 1 -20.74 5.92 -1.32
C MET A 1 -19.61 5.73 -2.34
N LYS A 2 -18.40 6.26 -2.12
CA LYS A 2 -17.27 6.01 -3.04
C LYS A 2 -16.93 4.52 -2.99
N ASN A 3 -17.26 3.78 -4.05
CA ASN A 3 -16.73 2.44 -4.29
C ASN A 3 -15.25 2.62 -4.63
N ILE A 4 -14.38 2.45 -3.63
CA ILE A 4 -12.94 2.52 -3.84
C ILE A 4 -12.56 1.24 -4.58
N LYS A 5 -12.24 1.35 -5.87
CA LYS A 5 -11.89 0.20 -6.71
C LYS A 5 -10.49 -0.29 -6.36
N ILE A 6 -10.41 -1.38 -5.63
CA ILE A 6 -9.15 -1.96 -5.14
C ILE A 6 -8.22 -2.34 -6.31
N ASN A 7 -8.78 -2.85 -7.41
CA ASN A 7 -8.03 -3.15 -8.65
C ASN A 7 -7.24 -1.98 -9.23
N THR A 8 -7.67 -0.73 -8.99
CA THR A 8 -6.99 0.44 -9.58
C THR A 8 -5.72 0.82 -8.83
N LYS A 9 -5.46 0.19 -7.67
CA LYS A 9 -4.35 0.49 -6.76
C LYS A 9 -3.40 -0.69 -6.56
N ILE A 10 -3.53 -1.73 -7.38
CA ILE A 10 -2.62 -2.87 -7.42
C ILE A 10 -1.59 -2.62 -8.51
N TYR A 11 -0.33 -2.75 -8.14
CA TYR A 11 0.81 -2.52 -9.01
C TYR A 11 1.65 -3.78 -9.09
N THR A 12 2.30 -4.00 -10.22
CA THR A 12 3.25 -5.12 -10.36
C THR A 12 4.66 -4.57 -10.21
N ILE A 13 5.30 -4.86 -9.08
CA ILE A 13 6.66 -4.39 -8.76
C ILE A 13 7.48 -5.62 -8.37
N ARG A 14 8.67 -5.79 -8.97
CA ARG A 14 9.51 -6.99 -8.80
C ARG A 14 8.76 -8.31 -9.05
N ASN A 15 7.90 -8.34 -10.08
CA ASN A 15 7.02 -9.47 -10.40
C ASN A 15 6.03 -9.87 -9.29
N ASN A 16 5.83 -9.02 -8.28
CA ASN A 16 4.84 -9.23 -7.24
C ASN A 16 3.71 -8.20 -7.36
N GLN A 17 2.48 -8.65 -7.12
CA GLN A 17 1.35 -7.74 -6.97
C GLN A 17 1.44 -7.06 -5.60
N VAL A 18 1.48 -5.73 -5.61
CA VAL A 18 1.66 -4.91 -4.42
C VAL A 18 0.72 -3.72 -4.39
N MET A 19 0.37 -3.28 -3.19
CA MET A 19 -0.28 -2.01 -2.91
C MET A 19 0.66 -1.07 -2.16
N LEU A 20 0.55 0.22 -2.43
CA LEU A 20 1.31 1.23 -1.70
C LEU A 20 0.65 1.62 -0.38
N ASP A 21 1.47 2.00 0.60
CA ASP A 21 1.06 2.50 1.91
C ASP A 21 0.04 3.65 1.82
N ARG A 22 0.24 4.56 0.86
CA ARG A 22 -0.65 5.69 0.62
C ARG A 22 -2.05 5.24 0.20
N ASP A 23 -2.12 4.32 -0.75
CA ASP A 23 -3.39 3.81 -1.26
C ASP A 23 -4.09 2.98 -0.18
N LEU A 24 -3.35 2.13 0.53
CA LEU A 24 -3.87 1.38 1.68
C LEU A 24 -4.40 2.31 2.77
N ALA A 25 -3.70 3.38 3.10
CA ALA A 25 -4.15 4.36 4.08
C ALA A 25 -5.47 5.02 3.66
N GLU A 26 -5.59 5.41 2.39
CA GLU A 26 -6.83 5.98 1.84
C GLU A 26 -7.99 4.98 1.87
N ILE A 27 -7.75 3.74 1.44
CA ILE A 27 -8.75 2.67 1.46
C ILE A 27 -9.19 2.38 2.89
N TYR A 28 -8.25 2.25 3.82
CA TYR A 28 -8.51 2.00 5.23
C TYR A 28 -9.07 3.20 5.97
N ARG A 29 -9.15 4.36 5.31
CA ARG A 29 -9.59 5.65 5.87
C ARG A 29 -8.79 6.04 7.11
N VAL A 30 -7.50 5.75 7.09
CA VAL A 30 -6.54 6.14 8.12
C VAL A 30 -5.56 7.14 7.55
N GLU A 31 -5.04 8.03 8.40
CA GLU A 31 -3.97 8.91 7.96
C GLU A 31 -2.73 8.09 7.61
N THR A 32 -2.08 8.41 6.49
CA THR A 32 -0.82 7.77 6.05
C THR A 32 0.27 7.84 7.13
N ARG A 33 0.25 8.88 7.98
CA ARG A 33 1.17 9.00 9.12
C ARG A 33 0.91 7.95 10.19
N VAL A 34 -0.36 7.74 10.56
CA VAL A 34 -0.79 6.74 11.55
C VAL A 34 -0.55 5.33 11.02
N PHE A 35 -0.86 5.10 9.74
CA PHE A 35 -0.58 3.84 9.05
C PHE A 35 0.90 3.48 9.12
N ASN A 36 1.77 4.39 8.68
CA ASN A 36 3.22 4.17 8.71
C ASN A 36 3.76 3.99 10.13
N GLN A 37 3.16 4.66 11.12
CA GLN A 37 3.53 4.46 12.52
C GLN A 37 3.16 3.06 13.02
N ALA A 38 1.98 2.55 12.66
CA ALA A 38 1.55 1.20 13.02
C ALA A 38 2.45 0.13 12.37
N VAL A 39 2.82 0.33 11.10
CA VAL A 39 3.79 -0.52 10.38
C VAL A 39 5.14 -0.54 11.09
N LYS A 40 5.71 0.65 11.37
CA LYS A 40 7.01 0.75 12.04
C LYS A 40 7.03 0.11 13.43
N ARG A 41 5.93 0.19 14.17
CA ARG A 41 5.80 -0.45 15.48
C ARG A 41 5.76 -1.98 15.41
N ASN A 42 5.36 -2.53 14.26
CA ASN A 42 5.21 -3.96 14.05
C ASN A 42 6.14 -4.47 12.95
N ILE A 43 7.24 -3.76 12.68
CA ILE A 43 8.11 -4.08 11.53
C ILE A 43 8.73 -5.48 11.65
N ASP A 44 8.95 -5.96 12.88
CA ASP A 44 9.38 -7.34 13.17
C ASP A 44 8.40 -8.40 12.68
N ARG A 45 7.12 -8.06 12.44
CA ARG A 45 6.11 -8.96 11.87
C ARG A 45 6.11 -8.96 10.34
N PHE A 46 6.85 -8.07 9.69
CA PHE A 46 6.88 -7.94 8.24
C PHE A 46 8.22 -8.44 7.67
N PRO A 47 8.28 -9.70 7.24
CA PRO A 47 9.31 -10.19 6.33
C PRO A 47 9.49 -9.29 5.11
N PRO A 48 10.72 -9.20 4.57
CA PRO A 48 11.02 -8.41 3.37
C PRO A 48 10.27 -8.88 2.12
N GLU A 49 9.77 -10.12 2.13
CA GLU A 49 8.92 -10.67 1.07
C GLU A 49 7.50 -10.11 1.08
N PHE A 50 7.04 -9.57 2.22
CA PHE A 50 5.67 -9.09 2.41
C PHE A 50 5.56 -7.57 2.38
N MET A 51 6.65 -6.89 2.69
CA MET A 51 6.75 -5.44 2.68
C MET A 51 8.16 -5.02 2.28
N PHE A 52 8.25 -4.08 1.35
CA PHE A 52 9.52 -3.45 0.98
C PHE A 52 9.30 -1.99 0.60
N GLN A 53 10.36 -1.18 0.71
CA GLN A 53 10.32 0.20 0.26
C GLN A 53 10.70 0.27 -1.21
N LEU A 54 9.99 1.08 -2.01
CA LEU A 54 10.36 1.30 -3.40
C LEU A 54 11.66 2.09 -3.47
N ASN A 55 12.53 1.72 -4.41
CA ASN A 55 13.67 2.53 -4.80
C ASN A 55 13.23 3.70 -5.71
N LYS A 56 14.13 4.67 -5.93
CA LYS A 56 13.84 5.83 -6.80
C LYS A 56 13.44 5.39 -8.22
N ASP A 57 14.17 4.45 -8.80
CA ASP A 57 13.88 3.94 -10.14
C ASP A 57 12.52 3.24 -10.20
N GLU A 58 12.20 2.39 -9.22
CA GLU A 58 10.92 1.70 -9.12
C GLU A 58 9.76 2.68 -8.95
N LEU A 59 9.96 3.71 -8.14
CA LEU A 59 9.02 4.80 -7.96
C LEU A 59 8.82 5.56 -9.27
N GLU A 60 9.88 5.90 -10.01
CA GLU A 60 9.77 6.61 -11.28
C GLU A 60 9.04 5.79 -12.36
N ILE A 61 9.34 4.50 -12.46
CA ILE A 61 8.63 3.58 -13.36
C ILE A 61 7.15 3.51 -12.99
N TRP A 62 6.85 3.31 -11.70
CA TRP A 62 5.49 3.29 -11.19
C TRP A 62 4.75 4.61 -11.46
N MET A 63 5.38 5.74 -11.17
CA MET A 63 4.83 7.07 -11.43
C MET A 63 4.64 7.36 -12.92
N SER A 64 5.45 6.76 -13.80
CA SER A 64 5.28 6.88 -15.25
C SER A 64 4.15 6.01 -15.79
N GLN A 65 3.87 4.88 -15.14
CA GLN A 65 2.77 3.98 -15.52
C GLN A 65 1.41 4.50 -15.05
N ILE A 66 1.39 5.32 -13.99
CA ILE A 66 0.17 5.84 -13.40
C ILE A 66 0.06 7.31 -13.71
N VAL A 67 -1.15 7.75 -14.06
CA VAL A 67 -1.43 9.18 -14.26
C VAL A 67 -1.52 9.87 -12.89
N ILE A 68 -0.36 10.12 -12.27
CA ILE A 68 -0.24 10.85 -11.02
C ILE A 68 -0.12 12.33 -11.35
N SER A 69 -0.94 13.16 -10.69
CA SER A 69 -0.86 14.61 -10.89
C SER A 69 0.50 15.16 -10.45
N ASN A 70 1.04 16.18 -11.13
CA ASN A 70 2.32 16.82 -10.75
C ASN A 70 2.35 17.29 -9.28
N LYS A 71 1.19 17.67 -8.73
CA LYS A 71 1.04 18.07 -7.33
C LYS A 71 1.28 16.91 -6.36
N GLU A 72 0.83 15.71 -6.71
CA GLU A 72 1.08 14.51 -5.93
C GLU A 72 2.52 14.03 -6.12
N LYS A 73 3.07 14.14 -7.33
CA LYS A 73 4.49 13.84 -7.61
C LYS A 73 5.43 14.68 -6.73
N MET A 74 5.15 15.98 -6.59
CA MET A 74 5.89 16.88 -5.68
C MET A 74 5.57 16.65 -4.19
N GLY A 75 4.46 15.99 -3.87
CA GLY A 75 4.05 15.67 -2.50
C GLY A 75 4.73 14.43 -1.91
N ILE A 76 5.35 13.58 -2.73
CA ILE A 76 6.07 12.38 -2.30
C ILE A 76 7.42 12.82 -1.70
N ARG A 77 7.40 13.18 -0.42
CA ARG A 77 8.62 13.48 0.37
C ARG A 77 9.32 12.23 0.92
N LYS A 78 8.65 11.08 0.88
CA LYS A 78 9.16 9.80 1.38
C LYS A 78 8.83 8.71 0.38
N MET A 79 9.79 7.80 0.17
CA MET A 79 9.57 6.62 -0.66
C MET A 79 8.45 5.78 -0.03
N PRO A 80 7.38 5.47 -0.79
CA PRO A 80 6.27 4.68 -0.30
C PRO A 80 6.71 3.25 -0.03
N TYR A 81 5.99 2.58 0.87
CA TYR A 81 6.16 1.16 1.10
C TYR A 81 5.18 0.40 0.21
N ALA A 82 5.68 -0.64 -0.46
CA ALA A 82 4.88 -1.64 -1.14
C ALA A 82 4.59 -2.79 -0.17
N PHE A 83 3.35 -3.25 -0.20
CA PHE A 83 2.85 -4.40 0.54
C PHE A 83 2.27 -5.41 -0.44
N THR A 84 2.70 -6.66 -0.35
CA THR A 84 2.07 -7.77 -1.09
C THR A 84 0.75 -8.15 -0.45
N GLU A 85 0.02 -9.10 -1.05
CA GLU A 85 -1.21 -9.67 -0.46
C GLU A 85 -1.03 -10.07 1.00
N GLN A 86 0.06 -10.76 1.32
CA GLN A 86 0.35 -11.24 2.67
C GLN A 86 0.62 -10.08 3.62
N GLY A 87 1.30 -9.02 3.13
CA GLY A 87 1.50 -7.78 3.87
C GLY A 87 0.17 -7.08 4.18
N VAL A 88 -0.72 -6.98 3.20
CA VAL A 88 -2.08 -6.43 3.35
C VAL A 88 -2.90 -7.24 4.36
N ALA A 89 -2.81 -8.57 4.31
CA ALA A 89 -3.47 -9.45 5.27
C ALA A 89 -2.96 -9.21 6.70
N MET A 90 -1.65 -9.08 6.90
CA MET A 90 -1.10 -8.75 8.22
C MET A 90 -1.51 -7.36 8.71
N LEU A 91 -1.57 -6.37 7.82
CA LEU A 91 -2.08 -5.04 8.15
C LEU A 91 -3.53 -5.09 8.65
N SER A 92 -4.36 -5.95 8.08
CA SER A 92 -5.75 -6.12 8.54
C SER A 92 -5.83 -6.62 9.98
N ALA A 93 -4.91 -7.49 10.39
CA ALA A 93 -4.80 -7.99 11.75
C ALA A 93 -4.26 -6.94 12.73
N ILE A 94 -3.31 -6.10 12.29
CA ILE A 94 -2.68 -5.06 13.13
C ILE A 94 -3.62 -3.86 13.32
N LEU A 95 -4.22 -3.36 12.24
CA LEU A 95 -5.08 -2.17 12.28
C LEU A 95 -6.50 -2.47 12.80
N LYS A 96 -6.90 -3.74 12.87
CA LYS A 96 -8.23 -4.21 13.34
C LYS A 96 -9.40 -3.43 12.74
N SER A 97 -9.24 -2.93 11.52
CA SER A 97 -10.27 -2.15 10.83
C SER A 97 -11.16 -3.09 10.03
N ARG A 98 -12.48 -2.98 10.19
CA ARG A 98 -13.45 -3.70 9.35
C ARG A 98 -13.21 -3.47 7.86
N VAL A 99 -12.69 -2.29 7.50
CA VAL A 99 -12.32 -1.96 6.12
C VAL A 99 -11.07 -2.72 5.69
N ALA A 100 -10.07 -2.87 6.57
CA ALA A 100 -8.85 -3.59 6.25
C ALA A 100 -9.07 -5.09 6.04
N ILE A 101 -9.98 -5.70 6.81
CA ILE A 101 -10.36 -7.10 6.62
C ILE A 101 -10.96 -7.30 5.23
N LYS A 102 -11.92 -6.45 4.84
CA LYS A 102 -12.58 -6.54 3.53
C LYS A 102 -11.60 -6.41 2.35
N VAL A 103 -10.62 -5.52 2.48
CA VAL A 103 -9.59 -5.31 1.44
C VAL A 103 -8.68 -6.51 1.29
N SER A 104 -8.27 -7.13 2.40
CA SER A 104 -7.49 -8.36 2.35
C SER A 104 -8.25 -9.49 1.66
N ASP A 105 -9.56 -9.61 1.90
CA ASP A 105 -10.39 -10.63 1.25
C ASP A 105 -10.63 -10.34 -0.24
N GLU A 106 -10.63 -9.08 -0.66
CA GLU A 106 -10.78 -8.70 -2.06
C GLU A 106 -9.46 -8.85 -2.84
N PHE A 107 -8.31 -8.56 -2.23
CA PHE A 107 -6.99 -8.78 -2.84
C PHE A 107 -6.76 -10.26 -3.15
N LYS A 108 -7.11 -11.15 -2.22
CA LYS A 108 -6.99 -12.62 -2.38
C LYS A 108 -7.82 -13.23 -3.51
N LYS A 109 -8.79 -12.49 -4.04
CA LYS A 109 -9.70 -12.96 -5.09
C LYS A 109 -9.23 -12.59 -6.50
N LEU A 110 -8.12 -11.86 -6.61
CA LEU A 110 -7.52 -11.43 -7.87
C LEU A 110 -6.42 -12.38 -8.30
#